data_AF-A0A017HGN3-F1
#
_entry.id   AF-A0A017HGN3-F1
#
_cell.length_a   1.000
_cell.length_b   1.000
_cell.length_c   1.000
_cell.angle_alpha   90.00
_cell.angle_beta   90.00
_cell.angle_gamma   90.00
#
_symmetry.space_group_name_H-M   'P 1'
#
loop_
_entity.id
_entity.type
_entity.pdbx_description
1 polymer ?
#
loop_
_entity_poly.entity_id
_entity_poly.type
_entity_poly.pdbx_seq_one_letter_code
_entity_poly.pdbx_strand_id
1 'polypeptide(L)'
;MRLWPALLAALAAGPAQAVELHFCWRGGAGYTMTGTMAFPDALMDAPLVTQGDVTRFEITGWRHGARIGAWRLDALTPGTSWLLTFDPRERRFPMSGIGVFQAWNADGGVADCGNPGFGFNAGNGGQDVCVDGRFVTESTIPWQTPLHAGPEPVSPDCAAPLVVSAIRPA
;
A
#
# COMPACT_ATOMS: atom_id res chain seq x y z
N MET A 1 37.37 -46.80 14.18
CA MET A 1 36.86 -45.47 13.79
C MET A 1 35.40 -45.64 13.37
N ARG A 2 34.46 -45.13 14.18
CA ARG A 2 33.02 -45.17 13.88
C ARG A 2 32.65 -43.91 13.12
N LEU A 3 32.28 -44.07 11.85
CA LEU A 3 31.75 -42.99 11.01
C LEU A 3 30.27 -42.80 11.37
N TRP A 4 29.93 -41.67 11.99
CA TRP A 4 28.55 -41.22 12.13
C TRP A 4 28.11 -40.60 10.79
N PRO A 5 26.98 -41.03 10.18
CA PRO A 5 26.41 -40.30 9.07
C PRO A 5 25.71 -39.05 9.61
N ALA A 6 26.23 -37.87 9.27
CA ALA A 6 25.55 -36.61 9.46
C ALA A 6 24.34 -36.56 8.52
N LEU A 7 23.15 -36.78 9.07
CA LEU A 7 21.89 -36.59 8.35
C LEU A 7 21.64 -35.08 8.21
N LEU A 8 22.02 -34.52 7.05
CA LEU A 8 21.65 -33.16 6.64
C LEU A 8 20.13 -33.12 6.43
N ALA A 9 19.40 -32.66 7.44
CA ALA A 9 18.00 -32.27 7.31
C ALA A 9 17.93 -31.01 6.45
N ALA A 10 17.69 -31.17 5.14
CA ALA A 10 17.32 -30.07 4.27
C ALA A 10 15.96 -29.53 4.73
N LEU A 11 15.96 -28.41 5.45
CA LEU A 11 14.77 -27.61 5.68
C LEU A 11 14.27 -27.12 4.31
N ALA A 12 13.24 -27.79 3.78
CA ALA A 12 12.48 -27.30 2.66
C ALA A 12 11.76 -26.02 3.11
N ALA A 13 12.37 -24.86 2.86
CA ALA A 13 11.67 -23.59 2.92
C ALA A 13 10.64 -23.59 1.78
N GLY A 14 9.40 -23.97 2.11
CA GLY A 14 8.27 -23.80 1.20
C GLY A 14 8.10 -22.32 0.84
N PRO A 15 7.37 -22.01 -0.25
CA PRO A 15 7.03 -20.63 -0.57
C PRO A 15 6.35 -20.02 0.67
N ALA A 16 6.90 -18.92 1.17
CA ALA A 16 6.25 -18.16 2.24
C ALA A 16 4.88 -17.73 1.72
N GLN A 17 3.82 -18.28 2.30
CA GLN A 17 2.47 -17.91 1.90
C GLN A 17 2.25 -16.45 2.27
N ALA A 18 1.84 -15.66 1.29
CA ALA A 18 1.58 -14.24 1.46
C ALA A 18 0.18 -13.95 0.95
N VAL A 19 -0.56 -13.14 1.69
CA VAL A 19 -1.80 -12.54 1.18
C VAL A 19 -1.43 -11.33 0.34
N GLU A 20 -2.09 -11.18 -0.81
CA GLU A 20 -2.03 -9.95 -1.62
C GLU A 20 -3.39 -9.27 -1.57
N LEU A 21 -3.38 -7.98 -1.24
CA LEU A 21 -4.57 -7.15 -1.17
C LEU A 21 -4.37 -5.89 -2.04
N HIS A 22 -5.45 -5.45 -2.64
CA HIS A 22 -5.53 -4.26 -3.46
C HIS A 22 -6.51 -3.26 -2.85
N PHE A 23 -6.23 -1.98 -3.03
CA PHE A 23 -7.03 -0.90 -2.46
C PHE A 23 -7.10 0.27 -3.42
N CYS A 24 -8.19 1.04 -3.33
CA CYS A 24 -8.39 2.23 -4.13
C CYS A 24 -8.85 3.40 -3.26
N TRP A 25 -8.09 4.48 -3.30
CA TRP A 25 -8.41 5.74 -2.64
C TRP A 25 -8.98 6.72 -3.65
N ARG A 26 -10.01 7.46 -3.23
CA ARG A 26 -10.66 8.52 -4.01
C ARG A 26 -10.44 9.86 -3.35
N GLY A 27 -9.68 10.72 -4.00
CA GLY A 27 -9.42 12.08 -3.57
C GLY A 27 -10.41 13.10 -4.11
N GLY A 28 -10.17 14.37 -3.78
CA GLY A 28 -10.82 15.51 -4.38
C GLY A 28 -10.40 15.71 -5.85
N ALA A 29 -11.11 16.60 -6.56
CA ALA A 29 -10.76 17.10 -7.90
C ALA A 29 -10.41 16.03 -8.96
N GLY A 30 -10.96 14.82 -8.87
CA GLY A 30 -10.73 13.73 -9.82
C GLY A 30 -9.41 12.98 -9.63
N TYR A 31 -8.76 13.13 -8.47
CA TYR A 31 -7.62 12.32 -8.07
C TYR A 31 -8.05 10.96 -7.52
N THR A 32 -7.31 9.93 -7.89
CA THR A 32 -7.45 8.59 -7.31
C THR A 32 -6.06 7.97 -7.13
N MET A 33 -5.99 6.93 -6.31
CA MET A 33 -4.79 6.13 -6.15
C MET A 33 -5.18 4.67 -6.00
N THR A 34 -4.55 3.83 -6.81
CA THR A 34 -4.64 2.37 -6.69
C THR A 34 -3.40 1.87 -5.97
N GLY A 35 -3.54 0.87 -5.11
CA GLY A 35 -2.40 0.26 -4.46
C GLY A 35 -2.52 -1.25 -4.30
N THR A 36 -1.37 -1.87 -4.06
CA THR A 36 -1.22 -3.30 -3.78
C THR A 36 -0.30 -3.46 -2.58
N MET A 37 -0.67 -4.35 -1.67
CA MET A 37 0.12 -4.70 -0.48
C MET A 37 0.16 -6.21 -0.32
N ALA A 38 1.31 -6.76 0.03
CA ALA A 38 1.45 -8.15 0.46
C ALA A 38 2.19 -8.28 1.79
N PHE A 39 1.79 -9.26 2.59
CA PHE A 39 2.37 -9.61 3.88
C PHE A 39 2.14 -11.11 4.19
N PRO A 40 2.87 -11.72 5.14
CA PRO A 40 2.68 -13.13 5.50
C PRO A 40 1.22 -13.43 5.91
N ASP A 41 0.64 -14.48 5.35
CA ASP A 41 -0.77 -14.83 5.59
C ASP A 41 -1.09 -15.16 7.06
N ALA A 42 -0.10 -15.65 7.81
CA ALA A 42 -0.17 -15.87 9.26
C ALA A 42 -0.52 -14.60 10.07
N LEU A 43 -0.37 -13.41 9.49
CA LEU A 43 -0.74 -12.15 10.11
C LEU A 43 -2.19 -11.72 9.85
N MET A 44 -2.99 -12.52 9.11
CA MET A 44 -4.40 -12.19 8.84
C MET A 44 -5.26 -12.05 10.10
N ASP A 45 -4.89 -12.73 11.18
CA ASP A 45 -5.56 -12.63 12.48
C ASP A 45 -4.82 -11.73 13.48
N ALA A 46 -3.72 -11.09 13.08
CA ALA A 46 -3.00 -10.14 13.93
C ALA A 46 -3.87 -8.92 14.26
N PRO A 47 -3.64 -8.23 15.40
CA PRO A 47 -4.36 -6.99 15.69
C PRO A 47 -4.04 -5.89 14.68
N LEU A 48 -2.78 -5.82 14.23
CA LEU A 48 -2.30 -4.88 13.22
C LEU A 48 -1.16 -5.51 12.42
N VAL A 49 -1.09 -5.16 11.14
CA VAL A 49 0.07 -5.29 10.26
C VAL A 49 0.73 -3.92 10.16
N THR A 50 2.04 -3.87 10.33
CA THR A 50 2.83 -2.64 10.30
C THR A 50 3.75 -2.59 9.09
N GLN A 51 4.39 -1.44 8.87
CA GLN A 51 5.38 -1.22 7.82
C GLN A 51 6.55 -2.23 7.79
N GLY A 52 6.87 -2.89 8.92
CA GLY A 52 7.93 -3.90 9.00
C GLY A 52 7.48 -5.31 8.58
N ASP A 53 6.17 -5.54 8.52
CA ASP A 53 5.57 -6.83 8.17
C ASP A 53 5.28 -6.97 6.67
N VAL A 54 5.25 -5.84 5.96
CA VAL A 54 4.89 -5.75 4.55
C VAL A 54 6.07 -6.18 3.67
N THR A 55 5.85 -7.15 2.81
CA THR A 55 6.85 -7.69 1.88
C THR A 55 6.75 -7.11 0.48
N ARG A 56 5.60 -6.51 0.13
CA ARG A 56 5.37 -5.76 -1.10
C ARG A 56 4.42 -4.61 -0.82
N PHE A 57 4.76 -3.42 -1.31
CA PHE A 57 3.85 -2.28 -1.30
C PHE A 57 4.06 -1.42 -2.54
N GLU A 58 2.98 -1.06 -3.20
CA GLU A 58 3.00 -0.24 -4.41
C GLU A 58 1.76 0.65 -4.45
N ILE A 59 1.93 1.91 -4.84
CA ILE A 59 0.85 2.87 -5.09
C ILE A 59 1.06 3.55 -6.44
N THR A 60 -0.03 3.76 -7.17
CA THR A 60 -0.06 4.51 -8.44
C THR A 60 -1.15 5.56 -8.36
N GLY A 61 -0.76 6.81 -8.64
CA GLY A 61 -1.67 7.94 -8.67
C GLY A 61 -2.26 8.16 -10.05
N TRP A 62 -3.49 8.66 -10.07
CA TRP A 62 -4.21 9.02 -11.27
C TRP A 62 -4.96 10.35 -11.11
N ARG A 63 -5.18 11.05 -12.22
CA ARG A 63 -6.03 12.24 -12.31
C ARG A 63 -6.90 12.12 -13.55
N HIS A 64 -8.21 12.04 -13.37
CA HIS A 64 -9.17 11.80 -14.46
C HIS A 64 -8.76 10.58 -15.33
N GLY A 65 -8.27 9.51 -14.69
CA GLY A 65 -7.81 8.29 -15.37
C GLY A 65 -6.42 8.34 -16.00
N ALA A 66 -5.78 9.52 -16.09
CA ALA A 66 -4.40 9.63 -16.54
C ALA A 66 -3.42 9.36 -15.39
N ARG A 67 -2.42 8.52 -15.61
CA ARG A 67 -1.39 8.21 -14.60
C ARG A 67 -0.54 9.46 -14.33
N ILE A 68 -0.36 9.80 -13.05
CA ILE A 68 0.44 10.97 -12.62
C ILE A 68 1.72 10.60 -11.86
N GLY A 69 1.85 9.36 -11.41
CA GLY A 69 3.06 8.89 -10.73
C GLY A 69 2.87 7.56 -10.02
N ALA A 70 3.93 7.02 -9.42
CA ALA A 70 3.88 5.85 -8.57
C ALA A 70 5.03 5.83 -7.56
N TRP A 71 4.87 5.05 -6.51
CA TRP A 71 5.94 4.69 -5.57
C TRP A 71 5.78 3.24 -5.13
N ARG A 72 6.90 2.60 -4.81
CA ARG A 72 6.95 1.19 -4.41
C ARG A 72 8.05 0.96 -3.39
N LEU A 73 7.86 -0.08 -2.57
CA LEU A 73 8.70 -0.40 -1.42
C LEU A 73 10.17 -0.66 -1.77
N ASP A 74 10.45 -1.12 -2.99
CA ASP A 74 11.81 -1.32 -3.51
C ASP A 74 12.60 -0.01 -3.69
N ALA A 75 11.89 1.13 -3.78
CA ALA A 75 12.48 2.47 -3.82
C ALA A 75 12.63 3.10 -2.42
N LEU A 76 12.37 2.35 -1.34
CA LEU A 76 12.52 2.84 0.03
C LEU A 76 14.00 3.16 0.33
N THR A 77 14.25 4.37 0.81
CA THR A 77 15.57 4.81 1.31
C THR A 77 15.48 5.25 2.77
N PRO A 78 16.60 5.40 3.50
CA PRO A 78 16.58 5.91 4.86
C PRO A 78 15.96 7.32 5.01
N GLY A 79 15.91 8.11 3.93
CA GLY A 79 15.29 9.43 3.93
C GLY A 79 13.81 9.42 3.53
N THR A 80 13.25 8.28 3.14
CA THR A 80 11.88 8.18 2.66
C THR A 80 10.92 8.04 3.83
N SER A 81 9.92 8.92 3.91
CA SER A 81 8.82 8.79 4.86
C SER A 81 8.03 7.50 4.63
N TRP A 82 8.04 6.63 5.63
CA TRP A 82 7.38 5.32 5.60
C TRP A 82 6.70 5.01 6.94
N LEU A 83 5.39 5.19 6.96
CA LEU A 83 4.47 4.77 8.01
C LEU A 83 3.31 4.02 7.38
N LEU A 84 3.15 2.76 7.76
CA LEU A 84 2.02 1.93 7.35
C LEU A 84 1.48 1.18 8.56
N THR A 85 0.17 1.29 8.74
CA THR A 85 -0.58 0.47 9.68
C THR A 85 -1.84 -0.05 8.97
N PHE A 86 -2.15 -1.32 9.15
CA PHE A 86 -3.30 -1.98 8.54
C PHE A 86 -3.97 -2.91 9.55
N ASP A 87 -5.30 -2.86 9.61
CA ASP A 87 -6.11 -3.82 10.35
C ASP A 87 -6.49 -4.97 9.41
N PRO A 88 -5.89 -6.17 9.54
CA PRO A 88 -6.15 -7.28 8.63
C PRO A 88 -7.51 -7.94 8.86
N ARG A 89 -8.12 -7.76 10.04
CA ARG A 89 -9.42 -8.34 10.39
C ARG A 89 -10.55 -7.54 9.77
N GLU A 90 -10.44 -6.21 9.83
CA GLU A 90 -11.40 -5.28 9.19
C GLU A 90 -11.02 -4.92 7.75
N ARG A 91 -9.85 -5.38 7.30
CA ARG A 91 -9.24 -5.10 5.99
C ARG A 91 -9.26 -3.62 5.63
N ARG A 92 -8.80 -2.79 6.56
CA ARG A 92 -8.74 -1.34 6.36
C ARG A 92 -7.47 -0.74 6.93
N PHE A 93 -7.05 0.37 6.35
CA PHE A 93 -6.02 1.22 6.91
C PHE A 93 -6.68 2.07 8.01
N PRO A 94 -6.19 2.03 9.26
CA PRO A 94 -6.65 2.94 10.29
C PRO A 94 -6.31 4.38 9.91
N MET A 95 -7.31 5.25 9.93
CA MET A 95 -7.21 6.67 9.59
C MET A 95 -7.61 7.56 10.76
N SER A 96 -7.36 7.15 12.01
CA SER A 96 -7.88 7.86 13.19
C SER A 96 -6.83 7.97 14.28
N GLY A 97 -6.91 9.04 15.07
CA GLY A 97 -6.02 9.31 16.19
C GLY A 97 -5.51 10.75 16.17
N ILE A 98 -4.36 10.97 16.81
CA ILE A 98 -3.64 12.24 16.77
C ILE A 98 -2.31 12.01 16.04
N GLY A 99 -1.99 12.87 15.08
CA GLY A 99 -0.77 12.84 14.27
C GLY A 99 -0.99 12.37 12.84
N VAL A 100 0.00 11.63 12.34
CA VAL A 100 0.05 11.00 11.02
C VAL A 100 -0.33 9.53 11.17
N PHE A 101 -1.24 9.05 10.32
CA PHE A 101 -1.77 7.69 10.34
C PHE A 101 -1.14 6.82 9.24
N GLN A 102 -0.88 7.43 8.09
CA GLN A 102 -0.23 6.80 6.93
C GLN A 102 0.73 7.82 6.31
N ALA A 103 1.93 7.38 5.95
CA ALA A 103 2.95 8.20 5.31
C ALA A 103 3.69 7.33 4.29
N TRP A 104 3.34 7.43 3.01
CA TRP A 104 3.90 6.57 1.95
C TRP A 104 4.61 7.47 0.96
N ASN A 105 5.93 7.60 1.11
CA ASN A 105 6.73 8.58 0.34
C ASN A 105 6.17 10.02 0.45
N ALA A 106 5.53 10.31 1.58
CA ALA A 106 4.96 11.60 1.94
C ALA A 106 4.90 11.72 3.47
N ASP A 107 5.52 12.73 4.10
CA ASP A 107 5.62 12.86 5.57
C ASP A 107 4.36 13.38 6.28
N GLY A 108 3.33 13.74 5.52
CA GLY A 108 2.10 14.34 6.04
C GLY A 108 2.23 15.82 6.44
N GLY A 109 3.40 16.42 6.27
CA GLY A 109 3.73 17.80 6.63
C GLY A 109 4.13 18.68 5.45
N VAL A 110 3.90 18.22 4.22
CA VAL A 110 4.23 18.90 2.95
C VAL A 110 5.71 19.19 2.71
N ALA A 111 6.60 18.69 3.57
CA ALA A 111 8.04 18.97 3.51
C ALA A 111 8.84 17.86 2.79
N ASP A 112 8.33 16.63 2.80
CA ASP A 112 8.88 15.49 2.07
C ASP A 112 7.78 14.87 1.20
N CYS A 113 7.71 15.27 -0.07
CA CYS A 113 6.60 14.95 -0.98
C CYS A 113 7.00 14.02 -2.16
N GLY A 114 8.09 13.25 -2.03
CA GLY A 114 8.57 12.33 -3.07
C GLY A 114 8.96 13.03 -4.38
N ASN A 115 10.26 13.26 -4.62
CA ASN A 115 10.73 14.03 -5.78
C ASN A 115 11.88 13.34 -6.56
N PRO A 116 11.70 13.07 -7.88
CA PRO A 116 10.41 13.01 -8.57
C PRO A 116 9.59 11.83 -8.04
N GLY A 117 8.28 11.81 -8.30
CA GLY A 117 7.46 10.65 -7.96
C GLY A 117 6.10 10.96 -7.37
N PHE A 118 5.61 10.02 -6.57
CA PHE A 118 4.26 10.04 -6.02
C PHE A 118 4.29 9.64 -4.56
N GLY A 119 3.44 10.25 -3.75
CA GLY A 119 3.28 9.90 -2.34
C GLY A 119 1.84 10.04 -1.90
N PHE A 120 1.52 9.44 -0.76
CA PHE A 120 0.23 9.52 -0.11
C PHE A 120 0.42 9.71 1.39
N ASN A 121 -0.40 10.56 1.99
CA ASN A 121 -0.40 10.76 3.43
C ASN A 121 -1.83 10.85 3.95
N ALA A 122 -2.00 10.40 5.18
CA ALA A 122 -3.21 10.57 5.97
C ALA A 122 -2.83 11.00 7.38
N GLY A 123 -3.44 12.08 7.86
CA GLY A 123 -3.26 12.60 9.22
C GLY A 123 -4.39 13.52 9.61
N ASN A 124 -4.29 14.24 10.73
CA ASN A 124 -5.38 15.12 11.17
C ASN A 124 -5.77 16.23 10.18
N GLY A 125 -4.88 16.58 9.24
CA GLY A 125 -5.14 17.58 8.18
C GLY A 125 -6.00 17.06 7.02
N GLY A 126 -6.12 15.74 6.84
CA GLY A 126 -6.81 15.13 5.70
C GLY A 126 -6.09 13.90 5.18
N GLN A 127 -6.57 13.40 4.05
CA GLN A 127 -5.87 12.43 3.20
C GLN A 127 -5.66 13.05 1.83
N ASP A 128 -4.47 12.93 1.27
CA ASP A 128 -4.09 13.53 0.00
C ASP A 128 -2.83 12.90 -0.58
N VAL A 129 -2.45 13.38 -1.76
CA VAL A 129 -1.29 12.91 -2.50
C VAL A 129 -0.26 14.01 -2.71
N CYS A 130 1.00 13.60 -2.83
CA CYS A 130 2.07 14.41 -3.39
C CYS A 130 2.43 13.92 -4.80
N VAL A 131 2.83 14.86 -5.65
CA VAL A 131 3.32 14.57 -7.02
C VAL A 131 4.54 15.44 -7.28
N ASP A 132 5.67 14.81 -7.63
CA ASP A 132 6.94 15.45 -7.99
C ASP A 132 7.39 16.52 -6.98
N GLY A 133 7.39 16.14 -5.69
CA GLY A 133 7.79 17.02 -4.59
C GLY A 133 6.75 18.09 -4.23
N ARG A 134 5.56 18.06 -4.82
CA ARG A 134 4.49 19.03 -4.56
C ARG A 134 3.29 18.38 -3.88
N PHE A 135 2.90 18.92 -2.74
CA PHE A 135 1.61 18.64 -2.10
C PHE A 135 0.44 19.10 -2.98
N VAL A 136 -0.58 18.26 -3.12
CA VAL A 136 -1.74 18.51 -3.98
C VAL A 136 -2.98 18.79 -3.12
N THR A 137 -3.14 20.04 -2.69
CA THR A 137 -4.26 20.47 -1.83
C THR A 137 -5.64 20.12 -2.40
N GLU A 138 -5.82 20.21 -3.72
CA GLU A 138 -7.09 19.90 -4.37
C GLU A 138 -7.47 18.41 -4.31
N SER A 139 -6.51 17.53 -3.96
CA SER A 139 -6.76 16.11 -3.76
C SER A 139 -7.30 15.79 -2.36
N THR A 140 -7.22 16.73 -1.41
CA THR A 140 -7.51 16.50 0.00
C THR A 140 -8.98 16.14 0.25
N ILE A 141 -9.18 15.11 1.06
CA ILE A 141 -10.48 14.67 1.59
C ILE A 141 -10.45 14.60 3.13
N PRO A 142 -11.61 14.51 3.81
CA PRO A 142 -11.65 14.32 5.25
C PRO A 142 -10.84 13.11 5.70
N TRP A 143 -10.09 13.27 6.79
CA TRP A 143 -9.20 12.23 7.30
C TRP A 143 -9.93 10.96 7.75
N GLN A 144 -11.21 11.07 8.15
CA GLN A 144 -12.03 9.95 8.59
C GLN A 144 -12.46 9.02 7.44
N THR A 145 -12.22 9.39 6.18
CA THR A 145 -12.65 8.59 5.02
C THR A 145 -12.04 7.18 5.09
N PRO A 146 -12.82 6.10 5.15
CA PRO A 146 -12.25 4.77 5.21
C PRO A 146 -11.47 4.41 3.94
N LEU A 147 -10.34 3.73 4.10
CA LEU A 147 -9.61 3.10 3.01
C LEU A 147 -9.56 1.59 3.26
N HIS A 148 -10.24 0.83 2.40
CA HIS A 148 -10.35 -0.62 2.50
C HIS A 148 -9.47 -1.31 1.46
N ALA A 149 -9.06 -2.54 1.77
CA ALA A 149 -8.34 -3.42 0.85
C ALA A 149 -9.08 -4.76 0.67
N GLY A 150 -8.94 -5.37 -0.50
CA GLY A 150 -9.57 -6.65 -0.83
C GLY A 150 -8.70 -7.49 -1.76
N PRO A 151 -9.06 -8.77 -1.97
CA PRO A 151 -8.26 -9.67 -2.81
C PRO A 151 -8.36 -9.36 -4.30
N GLU A 152 -9.35 -8.56 -4.71
CA GLU A 152 -9.58 -8.26 -6.12
C GLU A 152 -8.83 -7.00 -6.56
N PRO A 153 -8.13 -7.02 -7.70
CA PRO A 153 -7.47 -5.83 -8.25
C PRO A 153 -8.46 -4.70 -8.52
N VAL A 154 -8.00 -3.46 -8.39
CA VAL A 154 -8.83 -2.25 -8.54
C VAL A 154 -8.54 -1.48 -9.82
N SER A 155 -9.55 -0.84 -10.40
CA SER A 155 -9.39 0.03 -11.56
C SER A 155 -8.91 1.45 -11.18
N PRO A 156 -8.27 2.18 -12.12
CA PRO A 156 -7.83 3.57 -11.89
C PRO A 156 -8.91 4.54 -11.42
N ASP A 157 -10.17 4.35 -11.82
CA ASP A 157 -11.32 5.19 -11.43
C ASP A 157 -11.99 4.73 -10.11
N CYS A 158 -11.42 3.69 -9.48
CA CYS A 158 -11.98 2.99 -8.32
C CYS A 158 -13.42 2.47 -8.53
N ALA A 159 -13.94 2.41 -9.76
CA ALA A 159 -15.35 2.15 -10.04
C ALA A 159 -15.75 0.69 -9.86
N ALA A 160 -14.82 -0.26 -10.03
CA ALA A 160 -15.06 -1.68 -9.84
C ALA A 160 -13.76 -2.47 -9.65
N PRO A 161 -13.84 -3.71 -9.16
CA PRO A 161 -12.78 -4.69 -9.37
C PRO A 161 -12.46 -4.85 -10.86
N LEU A 162 -11.18 -4.98 -11.22
CA LEU A 162 -10.77 -5.31 -12.58
C LEU A 162 -11.20 -6.76 -12.87
N VAL A 163 -12.36 -6.94 -13.50
CA VAL A 163 -12.78 -8.26 -13.98
C VAL A 163 -11.96 -8.59 -15.22
N VAL A 164 -10.92 -9.42 -15.07
CA VAL A 164 -10.22 -10.00 -16.22
C VAL A 164 -11.13 -11.07 -16.83
N SER A 165 -11.90 -10.70 -17.86
CA SER A 165 -12.54 -11.71 -18.72
C SER A 165 -11.44 -12.48 -19.43
N ALA A 166 -11.15 -13.69 -18.94
CA ALA A 166 -10.35 -14.65 -19.68
C ALA A 166 -11.08 -15.00 -20.98
N ILE A 167 -10.62 -14.44 -22.10
CA ILE A 167 -10.97 -14.95 -23.43
C ILE A 167 -10.43 -16.37 -23.50
N ARG A 168 -11.32 -17.37 -23.48
CA ARG A 168 -10.95 -18.74 -23.84
C ARG A 168 -10.60 -18.75 -25.33
N PRO A 169 -9.41 -19.22 -25.75
CA PRO A 169 -9.20 -19.52 -27.16
C PRO A 169 -10.13 -20.68 -27.56
N ALA A 170 -10.69 -20.56 -28.77
CA ALA A 170 -11.54 -21.56 -29.40
C ALA A 170 -10.77 -22.85 -29.74
#